data_AF-A0A7K7BGP7-F1
#
_entry.id   AF-A0A7K7BGP7-F1
#
_cell.length_a   1.000
_cell.length_b   1.000
_cell.length_c   1.000
_cell.angle_alpha   90.00
_cell.angle_beta   90.00
_cell.angle_gamma   90.00
#
_symmetry.space_group_name_H-M   'P 1'
#
loop_
_entity.id
_entity.type
_entity.pdbx_description
1 polymer ?
#
loop_
_entity_poly.entity_id
_entity_poly.type
_entity_poly.pdbx_seq_one_letter_code
_entity_poly.pdbx_strand_id
1 'polypeptide(L)'
;FFQPLGVRVALLAVEVWSQGDLVRVGSSGRAALERFLRWRHRDLLPRLPHDNAQLLTGSRFEDVAVGMSAQASMCSPERSGGVSMDHSVSVLVVASTVAHQLGHNLGMSHDSAGRRCQCRSLYQDRSCIMDSPTGFLPGFSFSNCSRQDLERSLRQGRGWCLSNVPELPRLVNISLCGNGFVEAGEGCDCGLRLVRARVPRCPPRCLRAAHGASCPQDCADPCCNSSSCQLLPGAQCATGDACCHDCQLRGAGSLCRAARGECDLPEFCDGRSARCPPDTFLQDGQPCSSGRARCAAGACASLEGQCQQLLGAGAGPVSSSCMAALNSRGDERGHCGQLPNGSYVACAQGDAGCGRLQCQRSDSDRAPGTCLGTPVPAGDDVSTATAMVLPGTACGPGKVCLQQRCQDATALDTEQCRNKCNGHGVSWADVEGMGGRELAPSCVPPLPQVCNNLGHCHCERGWAPPSCTSPGGSALPAGLLLGALLLLALLLALCCLRRAGLHKRLCQLGKGTSCQYR
;
A
#
# COMPACT_ATOMS: atom_id res chain seq x y z
N PHE A 1 -16.08 -4.58 6.19
CA PHE A 1 -16.00 -5.20 4.85
C PHE A 1 -14.58 -5.59 4.44
N PHE A 2 -13.58 -4.68 4.50
CA PHE A 2 -12.22 -4.95 4.00
C PHE A 2 -11.30 -5.77 4.93
N GLN A 3 -11.57 -5.81 6.24
CA GLN A 3 -10.72 -6.51 7.22
C GLN A 3 -10.40 -7.98 6.86
N PRO A 4 -11.35 -8.82 6.39
CA PRO A 4 -11.04 -10.19 5.97
C PRO A 4 -10.07 -10.30 4.80
N LEU A 5 -9.86 -9.22 4.03
CA LEU A 5 -8.89 -9.13 2.95
C LEU A 5 -7.52 -8.59 3.43
N GLY A 6 -7.37 -8.30 4.73
CA GLY A 6 -6.15 -7.69 5.28
C GLY A 6 -6.00 -6.20 4.95
N VAL A 7 -7.07 -5.55 4.49
CA VAL A 7 -7.10 -4.12 4.17
C VAL A 7 -7.89 -3.37 5.24
N ARG A 8 -7.37 -2.23 5.69
CA ARG A 8 -8.04 -1.31 6.61
C ARG A 8 -8.32 0.00 5.89
N VAL A 9 -9.52 0.54 6.09
CA VAL A 9 -9.91 1.85 5.55
C VAL A 9 -9.88 2.83 6.71
N ALA A 10 -9.00 3.82 6.63
CA ALA A 10 -8.88 4.90 7.59
C ALA A 10 -9.50 6.17 7.00
N LEU A 11 -10.43 6.79 7.72
CA LEU A 11 -11.05 8.05 7.29
C LEU A 11 -10.16 9.22 7.73
N LEU A 12 -9.47 9.87 6.79
CA LEU A 12 -8.54 10.98 7.07
C LEU A 12 -9.18 12.36 7.07
N ALA A 13 -10.28 12.55 6.34
CA ALA A 13 -11.03 13.80 6.36
C ALA A 13 -12.44 13.57 5.80
N VAL A 14 -13.35 14.48 6.15
CA VAL A 14 -14.65 14.63 5.52
C VAL A 14 -14.80 16.10 5.16
N GLU A 15 -15.14 16.38 3.90
CA GLU A 15 -15.44 17.72 3.42
C GLU A 15 -16.87 17.77 2.91
N VAL A 16 -17.67 18.69 3.45
CA VAL A 16 -19.08 18.86 3.10
C VAL A 16 -19.25 20.18 2.35
N TRP A 17 -19.70 20.10 1.10
CA TRP A 17 -19.89 21.25 0.21
C TRP A 17 -21.19 22.00 0.51
N SER A 18 -21.26 22.62 1.69
CA SER A 18 -22.47 23.29 2.21
C SER A 18 -22.87 24.56 1.48
N GLN A 19 -21.93 25.25 0.82
CA GLN A 19 -22.18 26.50 0.08
C GLN A 19 -22.52 26.29 -1.40
N GLY A 20 -22.43 25.04 -1.88
CA GLY A 20 -22.61 24.68 -3.28
C GLY A 20 -21.53 23.72 -3.77
N ASP A 21 -21.84 23.01 -4.85
CA ASP A 21 -20.96 21.99 -5.40
C ASP A 21 -19.65 22.58 -5.94
N LEU A 22 -18.51 22.05 -5.50
CA LEU A 22 -17.20 22.41 -6.05
C LEU A 22 -16.95 21.83 -7.44
N VAL A 23 -17.66 20.74 -7.79
CA VAL A 23 -17.71 20.19 -9.14
C VAL A 23 -19.15 19.90 -9.53
N ARG A 24 -19.52 20.19 -10.77
CA ARG A 24 -20.86 19.86 -11.28
C ARG A 24 -21.10 18.34 -11.24
N VAL A 25 -22.04 17.87 -10.43
CA VAL A 25 -22.36 16.43 -10.37
C VAL A 25 -23.12 16.00 -11.63
N GLY A 26 -24.31 16.55 -11.88
CA GLY A 26 -25.13 16.24 -13.07
C GLY A 26 -25.73 14.82 -13.03
N SER A 27 -26.30 14.37 -14.16
CA SER A 27 -26.97 13.05 -14.28
C SER A 27 -26.08 11.92 -14.81
N SER A 28 -24.85 12.19 -15.26
CA SER A 28 -23.91 11.15 -15.66
C SER A 28 -22.89 10.90 -14.56
N GLY A 29 -22.88 9.68 -14.01
CA GLY A 29 -21.92 9.22 -13.03
C GLY A 29 -20.50 9.22 -13.58
N ARG A 30 -20.34 8.89 -14.88
CA ARG A 30 -19.04 8.96 -15.58
C ARG A 30 -18.49 10.37 -15.62
N ALA A 31 -19.30 11.32 -16.07
CA ALA A 31 -18.88 12.71 -16.18
C ALA A 31 -18.66 13.33 -14.79
N ALA A 32 -19.44 12.93 -13.78
CA ALA A 32 -19.23 13.32 -12.38
C ALA A 32 -17.89 12.81 -11.86
N LEU A 33 -17.56 11.53 -12.06
CA LEU A 33 -16.30 10.93 -11.67
C LEU A 33 -15.10 11.66 -12.31
N GLU A 34 -15.14 11.92 -13.61
CA GLU A 34 -14.04 12.62 -14.31
C GLU A 34 -13.80 14.04 -13.78
N ARG A 35 -14.86 14.78 -13.45
CA ARG A 35 -14.74 16.11 -12.84
C ARG A 35 -14.23 16.04 -11.40
N PHE A 36 -14.76 15.10 -10.62
CA PHE A 36 -14.37 14.89 -9.24
C PHE A 36 -12.89 14.50 -9.11
N LEU A 37 -12.41 13.57 -9.93
CA LEU A 37 -11.01 13.15 -9.93
C LEU A 37 -10.05 14.27 -10.38
N ARG A 38 -10.46 15.12 -11.33
CA ARG A 38 -9.69 16.31 -11.71
C ARG A 38 -9.59 17.33 -10.57
N TRP A 39 -10.69 17.62 -9.89
CA TRP A 39 -10.71 18.47 -8.70
C TRP A 39 -9.87 17.85 -7.56
N ARG A 40 -9.99 16.54 -7.34
CA ARG A 40 -9.16 15.83 -6.35
C ARG A 40 -7.68 16.08 -6.62
N HIS A 41 -7.25 15.93 -7.87
CA HIS A 41 -5.86 16.09 -8.25
C HIS A 41 -5.35 17.54 -8.10
N ARG A 42 -6.14 18.53 -8.53
CA ARG A 42 -5.72 19.93 -8.58
C ARG A 42 -5.91 20.68 -7.26
N ASP A 43 -6.93 20.33 -6.49
CA ASP A 43 -7.40 21.13 -5.36
C ASP A 43 -7.32 20.37 -4.02
N LEU A 44 -7.68 19.08 -3.97
CA LEU A 44 -7.70 18.32 -2.72
C LEU A 44 -6.33 17.74 -2.34
N LEU A 45 -5.66 17.04 -3.26
CA LEU A 45 -4.36 16.40 -3.00
C LEU A 45 -3.28 17.37 -2.52
N PRO A 46 -3.12 18.60 -3.09
CA PRO A 46 -2.09 19.52 -2.65
C PRO A 46 -2.21 20.01 -1.21
N ARG A 47 -3.44 20.02 -0.66
CA ARG A 47 -3.72 20.50 0.71
C ARG A 47 -3.94 19.38 1.72
N LEU A 48 -4.32 18.19 1.26
CA LEU A 48 -4.59 17.03 2.09
C LEU A 48 -4.04 15.78 1.40
N PRO A 49 -2.87 15.28 1.78
CA PRO A 49 -2.34 14.01 1.28
C PRO A 49 -3.26 12.83 1.67
N HIS A 50 -3.67 12.02 0.69
CA HIS A 50 -4.54 10.86 0.92
C HIS A 50 -4.46 9.87 -0.26
N ASP A 51 -4.71 8.59 0.02
CA ASP A 51 -4.56 7.51 -0.97
C ASP A 51 -5.68 7.49 -2.01
N ASN A 52 -6.91 7.76 -1.56
CA ASN A 52 -8.14 7.67 -2.36
C ASN A 52 -9.21 8.66 -1.86
N ALA A 53 -10.06 9.17 -2.74
CA ALA A 53 -11.21 10.00 -2.36
C ALA A 53 -12.52 9.44 -2.92
N GLN A 54 -13.60 9.48 -2.14
CA GLN A 54 -14.93 9.05 -2.55
C GLN A 54 -15.91 10.20 -2.41
N LEU A 55 -16.65 10.52 -3.47
CA LEU A 55 -17.73 11.50 -3.46
C LEU A 55 -19.06 10.80 -3.18
N LEU A 56 -19.75 11.20 -2.11
CA LEU A 56 -21.14 10.80 -1.88
C LEU A 56 -22.07 11.92 -2.34
N THR A 57 -23.12 11.58 -3.10
CA THR A 57 -24.08 12.56 -3.62
C THR A 57 -25.51 12.09 -3.50
N GLY A 58 -26.44 13.01 -3.22
CA GLY A 58 -27.88 12.78 -3.31
C GLY A 58 -28.43 12.85 -4.75
N SER A 59 -27.60 13.18 -5.74
CA SER A 59 -27.99 13.18 -7.15
C SER A 59 -28.21 11.76 -7.66
N ARG A 60 -29.13 11.60 -8.62
CA ARG A 60 -29.35 10.34 -9.33
C ARG A 60 -28.59 10.34 -10.65
N PHE A 61 -27.89 9.24 -10.94
CA PHE A 61 -27.29 9.04 -12.25
C PHE A 61 -28.19 8.19 -13.16
N GLU A 62 -28.17 8.51 -14.46
CA GLU A 62 -28.97 7.85 -15.49
C GLU A 62 -28.17 6.74 -16.20
N ASP A 63 -26.83 6.80 -16.16
CA ASP A 63 -25.92 5.92 -16.88
C ASP A 63 -25.29 4.80 -16.02
N VAL A 64 -25.60 4.75 -14.72
CA VAL A 64 -25.13 3.76 -13.75
C VAL A 64 -26.17 3.50 -12.65
N ALA A 65 -26.13 2.31 -12.04
CA ALA A 65 -27.12 1.94 -11.02
C ALA A 65 -26.96 2.70 -9.69
N VAL A 66 -25.73 2.80 -9.16
CA VAL A 66 -25.49 3.31 -7.79
C VAL A 66 -24.22 4.14 -7.63
N GLY A 67 -23.27 4.06 -8.57
CA GLY A 67 -21.98 4.71 -8.43
C GLY A 67 -21.09 4.45 -9.65
N MET A 68 -19.90 5.06 -9.63
CA MET A 68 -18.90 4.88 -10.66
C MET A 68 -17.49 5.06 -10.10
N SER A 69 -16.53 4.25 -10.55
CA SER A 69 -15.13 4.33 -10.15
C SER A 69 -14.17 4.01 -11.30
N ALA A 70 -12.89 4.28 -11.07
CA ALA A 70 -11.81 3.89 -11.98
C ALA A 70 -11.22 2.53 -11.57
N GLN A 71 -11.03 1.64 -12.56
CA GLN A 71 -10.43 0.32 -12.32
C GLN A 71 -8.95 0.44 -11.95
N ALA A 72 -8.54 -0.32 -10.92
CA ALA A 72 -7.15 -0.49 -10.50
C ALA A 72 -6.42 0.85 -10.39
N SER A 73 -7.03 1.85 -9.77
CA SER A 73 -6.51 3.22 -9.72
C SER A 73 -5.97 3.62 -8.35
N MET A 74 -5.92 2.72 -7.37
CA MET A 74 -5.38 2.99 -6.04
C MET A 74 -3.98 3.61 -6.12
N CYS A 75 -3.73 4.65 -5.31
CA CYS A 75 -2.50 5.46 -5.30
C CYS A 75 -2.25 6.35 -6.53
N SER A 76 -3.06 6.28 -7.60
CA SER A 76 -2.93 7.21 -8.71
C SER A 76 -3.36 8.63 -8.29
N PRO A 77 -2.53 9.65 -8.54
CA PRO A 77 -2.91 11.04 -8.25
C PRO A 77 -4.16 11.47 -9.03
N GLU A 78 -4.29 11.02 -10.27
CA GLU A 78 -5.36 11.44 -11.18
C GLU A 78 -6.58 10.55 -11.15
N ARG A 79 -6.47 9.28 -10.69
CA ARG A 79 -7.55 8.29 -10.85
C ARG A 79 -8.03 7.64 -9.57
N SER A 80 -7.36 7.86 -8.44
CA SER A 80 -7.73 7.16 -7.20
C SER A 80 -8.97 7.76 -6.55
N GLY A 81 -10.14 7.27 -6.95
CA GLY A 81 -11.40 7.64 -6.36
C GLY A 81 -12.63 7.05 -7.04
N GLY A 82 -13.78 7.40 -6.49
CA GLY A 82 -15.10 6.97 -6.95
C GLY A 82 -16.19 7.97 -6.58
N VAL A 83 -17.35 7.81 -7.20
CA VAL A 83 -18.58 8.55 -6.89
C VAL A 83 -19.67 7.53 -6.53
N SER A 84 -20.44 7.80 -5.48
CA SER A 84 -21.51 6.92 -5.00
C SER A 84 -22.78 7.72 -4.71
N MET A 85 -23.93 7.20 -5.12
CA MET A 85 -25.23 7.77 -4.78
C MET A 85 -25.61 7.40 -3.33
N ASP A 86 -26.18 8.35 -2.60
CA ASP A 86 -26.89 8.10 -1.35
C ASP A 86 -28.31 7.59 -1.65
N HIS A 87 -28.40 6.34 -2.10
CA HIS A 87 -29.62 5.76 -2.65
C HIS A 87 -30.49 5.01 -1.64
N SER A 88 -30.06 4.90 -0.38
CA SER A 88 -30.74 4.11 0.65
C SER A 88 -30.67 4.78 2.02
N VAL A 89 -31.75 4.66 2.79
CA VAL A 89 -31.77 5.08 4.21
C VAL A 89 -30.85 4.24 5.10
N SER A 90 -30.42 3.07 4.63
CA SER A 90 -29.51 2.19 5.36
C SER A 90 -28.06 2.59 5.09
N VAL A 91 -27.40 3.12 6.13
CA VAL A 91 -25.96 3.44 6.09
C VAL A 91 -25.12 2.23 5.66
N LEU A 92 -25.53 1.01 6.03
CA LEU A 92 -24.81 -0.21 5.66
C LEU A 92 -24.86 -0.49 4.15
N VAL A 93 -25.99 -0.19 3.50
CA VAL A 93 -26.16 -0.34 2.04
C VAL A 93 -25.31 0.67 1.28
N VAL A 94 -25.31 1.93 1.73
CA VAL A 94 -24.47 2.99 1.13
C VAL A 94 -22.98 2.69 1.37
N ALA A 95 -22.61 2.24 2.57
CA ALA A 95 -21.24 1.83 2.88
C ALA A 95 -20.77 0.64 2.02
N SER A 96 -21.65 -0.32 1.74
CA SER A 96 -21.33 -1.42 0.81
C SER A 96 -21.14 -0.92 -0.63
N THR A 97 -21.93 0.08 -1.05
CA THR A 97 -21.76 0.75 -2.34
C THR A 97 -20.39 1.43 -2.45
N VAL A 98 -19.98 2.18 -1.42
CA VAL A 98 -18.64 2.80 -1.37
C VAL A 98 -17.55 1.73 -1.35
N ALA A 99 -17.75 0.62 -0.63
CA ALA A 99 -16.82 -0.50 -0.60
C ALA A 99 -16.68 -1.19 -1.97
N HIS A 100 -17.76 -1.29 -2.74
CA HIS A 100 -17.73 -1.76 -4.12
C HIS A 100 -16.83 -0.86 -4.99
N GLN A 101 -17.05 0.46 -4.93
CA GLN A 101 -16.27 1.43 -5.71
C GLN A 101 -14.79 1.45 -5.31
N LEU A 102 -14.49 1.35 -4.01
CA LEU A 102 -13.12 1.15 -3.52
C LEU A 102 -12.51 -0.18 -3.98
N GLY A 103 -13.32 -1.24 -4.08
CA GLY A 103 -12.92 -2.54 -4.62
C GLY A 103 -12.41 -2.43 -6.06
N HIS A 104 -13.12 -1.70 -6.92
CA HIS A 104 -12.66 -1.39 -8.27
C HIS A 104 -11.35 -0.60 -8.27
N ASN A 105 -11.21 0.42 -7.42
CA ASN A 105 -9.94 1.16 -7.29
C ASN A 105 -8.78 0.24 -6.88
N LEU A 106 -9.04 -0.76 -6.04
CA LEU A 106 -8.08 -1.79 -5.64
C LEU A 106 -7.83 -2.85 -6.74
N GLY A 107 -8.57 -2.82 -7.84
CA GLY A 107 -8.40 -3.69 -9.00
C GLY A 107 -9.30 -4.93 -9.00
N MET A 108 -10.28 -5.01 -8.10
CA MET A 108 -11.28 -6.09 -8.09
C MET A 108 -12.24 -5.93 -9.27
N SER A 109 -12.55 -7.00 -9.98
CA SER A 109 -13.59 -6.99 -11.03
C SER A 109 -14.91 -7.53 -10.48
N HIS A 110 -15.99 -7.39 -11.25
CA HIS A 110 -17.27 -7.98 -10.86
C HIS A 110 -17.23 -9.52 -10.75
N ASP A 111 -18.01 -10.02 -9.81
CA ASP A 111 -18.28 -11.44 -9.59
C ASP A 111 -19.31 -11.94 -10.63
N SER A 112 -18.86 -12.18 -11.85
CA SER A 112 -19.74 -12.65 -12.95
C SER A 112 -19.99 -14.16 -12.90
N ALA A 113 -21.12 -14.62 -13.47
CA ALA A 113 -21.51 -16.03 -13.51
C ALA A 113 -20.43 -16.95 -14.14
N GLY A 114 -19.67 -16.43 -15.11
CA GLY A 114 -18.57 -17.16 -15.76
C GLY A 114 -17.36 -17.42 -14.85
N ARG A 115 -17.17 -16.62 -13.78
CA ARG A 115 -16.01 -16.70 -12.88
C ARG A 115 -16.19 -17.67 -11.70
N ARG A 116 -17.42 -18.15 -11.46
CA ARG A 116 -17.75 -19.07 -10.34
C ARG A 116 -17.25 -18.57 -8.98
N CYS A 117 -17.48 -17.29 -8.71
CA CYS A 117 -17.06 -16.63 -7.47
C CYS A 117 -17.95 -17.03 -6.28
N GLN A 118 -17.36 -17.11 -5.10
CA GLN A 118 -18.03 -17.48 -3.86
C GLN A 118 -17.61 -16.53 -2.74
N CYS A 119 -18.59 -15.92 -2.07
CA CYS A 119 -18.37 -15.20 -0.82
C CYS A 119 -18.96 -15.98 0.35
N ARG A 120 -18.25 -15.95 1.48
CA ARG A 120 -18.66 -16.66 2.68
C ARG A 120 -19.72 -15.82 3.38
N SER A 121 -20.90 -16.40 3.52
CA SER A 121 -22.06 -15.72 4.08
C SER A 121 -21.97 -15.67 5.61
N LEU A 122 -21.42 -14.58 6.16
CA LEU A 122 -21.48 -14.34 7.61
C LEU A 122 -22.89 -13.94 8.06
N TYR A 123 -23.72 -13.41 7.15
CA TYR A 123 -25.04 -12.85 7.44
C TYR A 123 -26.20 -13.43 6.61
N GLN A 124 -26.04 -14.61 5.98
CA GLN A 124 -26.99 -15.10 4.95
C GLN A 124 -27.09 -14.16 3.72
N ASP A 125 -26.04 -13.40 3.44
CA ASP A 125 -25.84 -12.65 2.20
C ASP A 125 -26.15 -13.54 0.99
N ARG A 126 -27.07 -13.07 0.14
CA ARG A 126 -27.43 -13.71 -1.13
C ARG A 126 -26.51 -13.31 -2.28
N SER A 127 -25.67 -12.30 -2.07
CA SER A 127 -24.80 -11.65 -3.05
C SER A 127 -23.46 -11.27 -2.41
N CYS A 128 -22.47 -11.02 -3.26
CA CYS A 128 -21.15 -10.53 -2.88
C CYS A 128 -21.05 -9.01 -3.08
N ILE A 129 -20.09 -8.35 -2.41
CA ILE A 129 -19.89 -6.90 -2.58
C ILE A 129 -19.63 -6.57 -4.05
N MET A 130 -18.83 -7.36 -4.75
CA MET A 130 -18.46 -7.13 -6.16
C MET A 130 -19.45 -7.73 -7.16
N ASP A 131 -20.63 -8.17 -6.76
CA ASP A 131 -21.68 -8.48 -7.74
C ASP A 131 -22.08 -7.20 -8.47
N SER A 132 -22.44 -7.29 -9.76
CA SER A 132 -22.87 -6.13 -10.54
C SER A 132 -24.05 -5.43 -9.83
N PRO A 133 -23.94 -4.11 -9.55
CA PRO A 133 -24.89 -3.45 -8.66
C PRO A 133 -26.29 -3.34 -9.30
N THR A 134 -27.31 -3.76 -8.54
CA THR A 134 -28.73 -3.72 -8.95
C THR A 134 -29.53 -2.57 -8.33
N GLY A 135 -28.95 -1.83 -7.38
CA GLY A 135 -29.62 -0.71 -6.69
C GLY A 135 -30.50 -1.09 -5.49
N PHE A 136 -30.62 -2.38 -5.14
CA PHE A 136 -31.48 -2.82 -4.03
C PHE A 136 -30.68 -3.25 -2.79
N LEU A 137 -30.14 -4.47 -2.82
CA LEU A 137 -29.48 -5.10 -1.68
C LEU A 137 -28.09 -5.61 -2.10
N PRO A 138 -27.02 -4.86 -1.79
CA PRO A 138 -25.66 -5.32 -2.07
C PRO A 138 -25.25 -6.44 -1.11
N GLY A 139 -24.22 -7.20 -1.50
CA GLY A 139 -23.57 -8.11 -0.57
C GLY A 139 -22.75 -7.36 0.49
N PHE A 140 -22.38 -8.04 1.57
CA PHE A 140 -21.53 -7.47 2.63
C PHE A 140 -20.18 -8.16 2.77
N SER A 141 -19.94 -9.16 1.92
CA SER A 141 -18.73 -9.98 1.91
C SER A 141 -18.08 -9.96 0.54
N PHE A 142 -16.75 -9.77 0.49
CA PHE A 142 -15.97 -9.95 -0.73
C PHE A 142 -15.85 -11.44 -1.08
N SER A 143 -15.78 -11.76 -2.37
CA SER A 143 -15.64 -13.13 -2.85
C SER A 143 -14.18 -13.59 -2.83
N ASN A 144 -13.97 -14.89 -3.04
CA ASN A 144 -12.65 -15.45 -3.33
C ASN A 144 -12.00 -14.84 -4.59
N CYS A 145 -12.80 -14.48 -5.60
CA CYS A 145 -12.33 -13.81 -6.81
C CYS A 145 -11.82 -12.41 -6.50
N SER A 146 -12.54 -11.63 -5.69
CA SER A 146 -12.12 -10.28 -5.30
C SER A 146 -10.77 -10.30 -4.57
N ARG A 147 -10.55 -11.32 -3.72
CA ARG A 147 -9.24 -11.52 -3.05
C ARG A 147 -8.12 -11.77 -4.05
N GLN A 148 -8.34 -12.65 -5.03
CA GLN A 148 -7.33 -12.95 -6.05
C GLN A 148 -7.01 -11.74 -6.93
N ASP A 149 -8.02 -10.93 -7.26
CA ASP A 149 -7.84 -9.71 -8.05
C ASP A 149 -7.05 -8.65 -7.26
N LEU A 150 -7.33 -8.49 -5.95
CA LEU A 150 -6.52 -7.64 -5.08
C LEU A 150 -5.06 -8.10 -5.02
N GLU A 151 -4.81 -9.38 -4.79
CA GLU A 151 -3.44 -9.93 -4.77
C GLU A 151 -2.71 -9.70 -6.09
N ARG A 152 -3.39 -9.87 -7.23
CA ARG A 152 -2.82 -9.59 -8.56
C ARG A 152 -2.48 -8.11 -8.72
N SER A 153 -3.38 -7.22 -8.31
CA SER A 153 -3.20 -5.76 -8.37
C SER A 153 -1.97 -5.33 -7.56
N LEU A 154 -1.85 -5.81 -6.31
CA LEU A 154 -0.71 -5.50 -5.43
C LEU A 154 0.62 -6.03 -5.97
N ARG A 155 0.65 -7.24 -6.56
CA ARG A 155 1.87 -7.81 -7.18
C ARG A 155 2.34 -7.04 -8.41
N GLN A 156 1.46 -6.27 -9.05
CA GLN A 156 1.81 -5.44 -10.21
C GLN A 156 2.29 -4.03 -9.79
N GLY A 157 2.61 -3.84 -8.50
CA GLY A 157 3.09 -2.57 -7.94
C GLY A 157 1.99 -1.53 -7.73
N ARG A 158 0.71 -1.93 -7.82
CA ARG A 158 -0.41 -1.06 -7.45
C ARG A 158 -0.56 -1.07 -5.93
N GLY A 159 -1.01 0.04 -5.34
CA GLY A 159 -1.22 0.09 -3.89
C GLY A 159 0.03 0.35 -3.04
N TRP A 160 1.12 0.87 -3.63
CA TRP A 160 2.35 1.24 -2.91
C TRP A 160 2.10 2.22 -1.74
N CYS A 161 1.08 3.07 -1.85
CA CYS A 161 0.67 4.00 -0.79
C CYS A 161 -0.17 3.36 0.34
N LEU A 162 -0.43 2.05 0.32
CA LEU A 162 -1.31 1.38 1.29
C LEU A 162 -0.57 0.76 2.48
N SER A 163 0.76 0.75 2.44
CA SER A 163 1.59 0.06 3.42
C SER A 163 1.91 0.92 4.64
N ASN A 164 1.75 2.25 4.55
CA ASN A 164 1.88 3.14 5.71
C ASN A 164 0.60 3.16 6.54
N VAL A 165 0.75 3.11 7.85
CA VAL A 165 -0.36 3.38 8.77
C VAL A 165 -0.49 4.89 8.90
N PRO A 166 -1.65 5.49 8.54
CA PRO A 166 -1.80 6.93 8.59
C PRO A 166 -1.73 7.44 10.02
N GLU A 167 -1.17 8.63 10.19
CA GLU A 167 -1.42 9.44 11.39
C GLU A 167 -2.85 9.97 11.26
N LEU A 168 -3.78 9.37 12.00
CA LEU A 168 -5.17 9.81 11.99
C LEU A 168 -5.23 11.24 12.51
N PRO A 169 -5.69 12.22 11.70
CA PRO A 169 -5.91 13.56 12.21
C PRO A 169 -6.97 13.49 13.30
N ARG A 170 -6.91 14.39 14.29
CA ARG A 170 -7.93 14.57 15.33
C ARG A 170 -9.24 15.12 14.75
N LEU A 171 -9.80 14.48 13.72
CA LEU A 171 -11.04 14.87 13.03
C LEU A 171 -12.21 14.90 14.00
N VAL A 172 -12.14 14.03 15.00
CA VAL A 172 -13.01 14.00 16.16
C VAL A 172 -12.05 13.79 17.31
N ASN A 173 -12.05 14.65 18.32
CA ASN A 173 -11.13 14.60 19.46
C ASN A 173 -11.45 13.41 20.40
N ILE A 174 -11.65 12.22 19.82
CA ILE A 174 -12.15 10.98 20.42
C ILE A 174 -11.25 9.86 19.88
N SER A 175 -10.35 9.35 20.72
CA SER A 175 -9.68 8.07 20.50
C SER A 175 -10.67 6.94 20.80
N LEU A 176 -10.81 5.96 19.89
CA LEU A 176 -11.77 4.87 19.99
C LEU A 176 -11.05 3.54 20.18
N CYS A 177 -10.75 3.22 21.43
CA CYS A 177 -10.13 1.94 21.79
C CYS A 177 -10.94 0.74 21.27
N GLY A 178 -10.27 -0.12 20.51
CA GLY A 178 -10.82 -1.34 19.92
C GLY A 178 -11.19 -1.21 18.44
N ASN A 179 -10.91 -0.06 17.81
CA ASN A 179 -11.09 0.14 16.37
C ASN A 179 -9.91 -0.43 15.54
N GLY A 180 -8.82 -0.83 16.21
CA GLY A 180 -7.61 -1.40 15.64
C GLY A 180 -6.57 -0.37 15.16
N PHE A 181 -6.77 0.91 15.42
CA PHE A 181 -5.81 1.96 15.10
C PHE A 181 -5.24 2.54 16.39
N VAL A 182 -3.92 2.54 16.53
CA VAL A 182 -3.30 3.19 17.69
C VAL A 182 -3.43 4.69 17.53
N GLU A 183 -4.31 5.29 18.33
CA GLU A 183 -4.61 6.71 18.36
C GLU A 183 -3.90 7.43 19.53
N ALA A 184 -3.99 8.76 19.57
CA ALA A 184 -3.36 9.54 20.64
C ALA A 184 -3.93 9.15 22.02
N GLY A 185 -3.05 8.67 22.91
CA GLY A 185 -3.42 8.18 24.25
C GLY A 185 -3.43 6.66 24.37
N GLU A 186 -3.34 5.93 23.27
CA GLU A 186 -3.30 4.47 23.24
C GLU A 186 -1.85 3.97 23.09
N GLY A 187 -1.51 2.90 23.80
CA GLY A 187 -0.23 2.19 23.65
C GLY A 187 -0.30 1.05 22.62
N CYS A 188 -1.50 0.55 22.34
CA CYS A 188 -1.78 -0.51 21.39
C CYS A 188 -3.28 -0.60 21.10
N ASP A 189 -3.67 -1.11 19.94
CA ASP A 189 -5.07 -1.44 19.65
C ASP A 189 -5.14 -2.71 18.79
N CYS A 190 -5.57 -3.80 19.44
CA CYS A 190 -5.74 -5.12 18.85
C CYS A 190 -7.19 -5.40 18.40
N GLY A 191 -8.08 -4.41 18.53
CA GLY A 191 -9.51 -4.53 18.29
C GLY A 191 -10.32 -4.80 19.56
N LEU A 192 -11.64 -4.77 19.41
CA LEU A 192 -12.57 -5.12 20.49
C LEU A 192 -12.38 -6.58 20.94
N ARG A 193 -12.48 -6.78 22.26
CA ARG A 193 -12.71 -8.10 22.85
C ARG A 193 -14.22 -8.29 22.97
N LEU A 194 -14.80 -9.13 22.11
CA LEU A 194 -16.17 -9.59 22.32
C LEU A 194 -16.19 -10.51 23.54
N VAL A 195 -16.24 -9.91 24.74
CA VAL A 195 -16.72 -10.63 25.93
C VAL A 195 -18.00 -11.30 25.50
N ARG A 196 -18.15 -12.60 25.78
CA ARG A 196 -19.36 -13.42 25.57
C ARG A 196 -20.60 -12.77 26.20
N ALA A 197 -21.06 -11.64 25.67
CA ALA A 197 -22.43 -11.22 25.72
C ALA A 197 -23.18 -12.29 24.92
N ARG A 198 -24.33 -12.69 25.41
CA ARG A 198 -25.20 -13.69 24.79
C ARG A 198 -25.68 -13.20 23.42
N VAL A 199 -24.80 -13.17 22.42
CA VAL A 199 -25.18 -13.12 21.02
C VAL A 199 -25.74 -14.50 20.72
N PRO A 200 -27.04 -14.64 20.44
CA PRO A 200 -27.60 -15.93 20.09
C PRO A 200 -26.98 -16.32 18.75
N ARG A 201 -26.23 -17.43 18.74
CA ARG A 201 -25.73 -18.18 17.57
C ARG A 201 -24.40 -17.71 16.96
N CYS A 202 -23.31 -17.93 17.68
CA CYS A 202 -22.10 -18.44 17.03
C CYS A 202 -22.17 -19.99 17.10
N PRO A 203 -22.22 -20.73 15.97
CA PRO A 203 -22.40 -22.18 16.01
C PRO A 203 -21.18 -22.88 16.64
N PRO A 204 -21.38 -23.92 17.49
CA PRO A 204 -20.33 -24.54 18.29
C PRO A 204 -19.26 -25.32 17.50
N ARG A 205 -19.31 -25.33 16.17
CA ARG A 205 -18.33 -26.01 15.30
C ARG A 205 -17.06 -25.21 15.03
N CYS A 206 -16.98 -23.94 15.45
CA CYS A 206 -15.80 -23.09 15.24
C CYS A 206 -14.62 -23.39 16.19
N LEU A 207 -14.77 -24.27 17.18
CA LEU A 207 -13.73 -24.56 18.18
C LEU A 207 -12.71 -25.64 17.76
N ARG A 208 -12.89 -26.33 16.63
CA ARG A 208 -12.02 -27.46 16.23
C ARG A 208 -11.70 -27.57 14.73
N ALA A 209 -11.66 -26.46 14.00
CA ALA A 209 -11.10 -26.48 12.65
C ALA A 209 -9.59 -26.22 12.72
N ALA A 210 -8.81 -27.29 12.52
CA ALA A 210 -7.41 -27.21 12.15
C ALA A 210 -7.24 -26.25 10.95
N HIS A 211 -6.13 -25.48 10.94
CA HIS A 211 -5.74 -24.49 9.93
C HIS A 211 -6.49 -23.14 9.92
N GLY A 212 -6.14 -22.26 10.87
CA GLY A 212 -5.86 -20.85 10.55
C GLY A 212 -7.02 -19.87 10.36
N ALA A 213 -8.22 -20.15 10.87
CA ALA A 213 -9.31 -19.16 10.89
C ALA A 213 -9.62 -18.72 12.33
N SER A 214 -8.96 -17.66 12.80
CA SER A 214 -9.38 -16.93 13.99
C SER A 214 -10.70 -16.21 13.73
N CYS A 215 -11.60 -16.17 14.72
CA CYS A 215 -12.75 -15.27 14.67
C CYS A 215 -12.23 -13.84 14.56
N PRO A 216 -12.67 -13.02 13.59
CA PRO A 216 -12.39 -11.60 13.63
C PRO A 216 -13.19 -11.03 14.81
N GLN A 217 -12.50 -10.38 15.76
CA GLN A 217 -13.02 -9.70 16.97
C GLN A 217 -12.98 -10.44 18.33
N ASP A 218 -12.06 -11.40 18.52
CA ASP A 218 -11.53 -11.62 19.85
C ASP A 218 -10.09 -11.11 19.89
N CYS A 219 -9.87 -9.89 20.39
CA CYS A 219 -8.50 -9.49 20.74
C CYS A 219 -7.94 -10.45 21.80
N ALA A 220 -7.03 -11.30 21.35
CA ALA A 220 -6.24 -12.23 22.17
C ALA A 220 -4.74 -11.88 22.09
N ASP A 221 -4.41 -10.59 21.93
CA ASP A 221 -3.03 -10.15 21.88
C ASP A 221 -2.41 -10.23 23.29
N PRO A 222 -1.36 -11.05 23.50
CA PRO A 222 -0.72 -11.21 24.80
C PRO A 222 0.04 -9.96 25.27
N CYS A 223 0.22 -8.97 24.39
CA CYS A 223 0.96 -7.74 24.66
C CYS A 223 0.03 -6.53 24.87
N CYS A 224 -1.26 -6.65 24.51
CA CYS A 224 -2.19 -5.52 24.50
C CYS A 224 -3.43 -5.78 25.35
N ASN A 225 -3.76 -4.85 26.24
CA ASN A 225 -5.02 -4.88 26.95
C ASN A 225 -6.14 -4.28 26.09
N SER A 226 -6.93 -5.15 25.46
CA SER A 226 -8.11 -4.80 24.65
C SER A 226 -9.16 -3.87 25.29
N SER A 227 -9.21 -3.78 26.62
CA SER A 227 -10.20 -2.92 27.30
C SER A 227 -9.67 -1.52 27.58
N SER A 228 -8.35 -1.34 27.68
CA SER A 228 -7.73 -0.04 27.95
C SER A 228 -6.91 0.50 26.78
N CYS A 229 -6.65 -0.31 25.75
CA CYS A 229 -5.74 -0.01 24.64
C CYS A 229 -4.35 0.42 25.13
N GLN A 230 -3.87 -0.27 26.16
CA GLN A 230 -2.55 -0.06 26.74
C GLN A 230 -1.73 -1.33 26.64
N LEU A 231 -0.42 -1.15 26.44
CA LEU A 231 0.53 -2.25 26.49
C LEU A 231 0.52 -2.87 27.88
N LEU A 232 0.61 -4.19 27.92
CA LEU A 232 0.76 -4.93 29.17
C LEU A 232 2.17 -4.72 29.74
N PRO A 233 2.35 -4.81 31.07
CA PRO A 233 3.66 -4.63 31.69
C PRO A 233 4.74 -5.52 31.05
N GLY A 234 5.86 -4.91 30.65
CA GLY A 234 6.98 -5.59 29.99
C GLY A 234 6.89 -5.64 28.46
N ALA A 235 5.75 -5.27 27.87
CA ALA A 235 5.62 -5.14 26.42
C ALA A 235 6.13 -3.78 25.93
N GLN A 236 6.87 -3.80 24.82
CA GLN A 236 7.31 -2.61 24.07
C GLN A 236 6.47 -2.38 22.80
N CYS A 237 5.75 -3.40 22.35
CA CYS A 237 4.94 -3.40 21.13
C CYS A 237 3.82 -4.43 21.21
N ALA A 238 2.85 -4.35 20.29
CA ALA A 238 1.76 -5.31 20.17
C ALA A 238 2.07 -6.38 19.11
N THR A 239 1.49 -7.57 19.25
CA THR A 239 1.82 -8.73 18.38
C THR A 239 1.44 -8.50 16.92
N GLY A 240 0.43 -7.65 16.67
CA GLY A 240 -0.01 -7.29 15.32
C GLY A 240 0.95 -6.40 14.53
N ASP A 241 1.99 -5.86 15.17
CA ASP A 241 2.95 -4.95 14.54
C ASP A 241 4.08 -5.71 13.81
N ALA A 242 4.44 -5.24 12.61
CA ALA A 242 5.42 -5.93 11.74
C ALA A 242 6.84 -6.00 12.33
N CYS A 243 7.22 -5.04 13.18
CA CYS A 243 8.50 -5.01 13.89
C CYS A 243 8.40 -5.45 15.35
N CYS A 244 7.39 -6.24 15.70
CA CYS A 244 7.26 -6.86 17.02
C CYS A 244 7.58 -8.36 16.98
N HIS A 245 8.19 -8.86 18.06
CA HIS A 245 8.38 -10.29 18.31
C HIS A 245 8.36 -10.52 19.82
N ASP A 246 7.50 -11.40 20.32
CA ASP A 246 7.32 -11.68 21.75
C ASP A 246 7.17 -10.41 22.62
N CYS A 247 6.31 -9.49 22.17
CA CYS A 247 6.09 -8.19 22.80
C CYS A 247 7.34 -7.28 22.88
N GLN A 248 8.44 -7.61 22.21
CA GLN A 248 9.66 -6.81 22.14
C GLN A 248 9.89 -6.29 20.72
N LEU A 249 10.54 -5.12 20.60
CA LEU A 249 10.93 -4.58 19.31
C LEU A 249 11.97 -5.49 18.65
N ARG A 250 11.77 -5.78 17.37
CA ARG A 250 12.76 -6.48 16.55
C ARG A 250 14.01 -5.61 16.40
N GLY A 251 15.18 -6.24 16.39
CA GLY A 251 16.44 -5.54 16.17
C GLY A 251 16.50 -4.82 14.81
N ALA A 252 17.26 -3.74 14.74
CA ALA A 252 17.49 -2.99 13.51
C ALA A 252 18.02 -3.90 12.40
N GLY A 253 17.50 -3.75 11.18
CA GLY A 253 17.85 -4.61 10.03
C GLY A 253 17.02 -5.90 9.92
N SER A 254 16.05 -6.13 10.80
CA SER A 254 15.12 -7.26 10.67
C SER A 254 14.11 -6.99 9.55
N LEU A 255 13.93 -7.92 8.61
CA LEU A 255 12.94 -7.78 7.53
C LEU A 255 11.52 -7.67 8.11
N CYS A 256 10.81 -6.59 7.77
CA CYS A 256 9.40 -6.40 8.16
C CYS A 256 8.45 -6.42 6.97
N ARG A 257 8.92 -6.06 5.77
CA ARG A 257 8.15 -6.20 4.54
C ARG A 257 9.06 -6.67 3.41
N ALA A 258 8.63 -7.72 2.72
CA ALA A 258 9.30 -8.18 1.50
C ALA A 258 8.89 -7.32 0.29
N ALA A 259 9.77 -7.24 -0.70
CA ALA A 259 9.47 -6.62 -1.98
C ALA A 259 8.33 -7.33 -2.71
N ARG A 260 7.45 -6.56 -3.35
CA ARG A 260 6.29 -7.00 -4.13
C ARG A 260 6.48 -6.63 -5.59
N GLY A 261 7.03 -7.56 -6.35
CA GLY A 261 7.28 -7.38 -7.79
C GLY A 261 8.63 -6.71 -8.07
N GLU A 262 8.92 -6.50 -9.35
CA GLU A 262 10.26 -6.08 -9.83
C GLU A 262 10.60 -4.61 -9.58
N CYS A 263 9.61 -3.77 -9.25
CA CYS A 263 9.78 -2.32 -9.06
C CYS A 263 9.66 -1.88 -7.60
N ASP A 264 9.68 -2.82 -6.65
CA ASP A 264 9.49 -2.58 -5.23
C ASP A 264 10.74 -2.97 -4.44
N LEU A 265 10.93 -2.40 -3.24
CA LEU A 265 12.05 -2.70 -2.36
C LEU A 265 11.56 -3.39 -1.07
N PRO A 266 12.43 -4.11 -0.34
CA PRO A 266 12.12 -4.60 1.00
C PRO A 266 12.40 -3.52 2.06
N GLU A 267 11.64 -3.54 3.16
CA GLU A 267 11.86 -2.71 4.35
C GLU A 267 12.24 -3.53 5.56
N PHE A 268 13.05 -2.88 6.38
CA PHE A 268 13.65 -3.45 7.56
C PHE A 268 13.35 -2.59 8.77
N CYS A 269 13.13 -3.22 9.92
CA CYS A 269 12.92 -2.55 11.20
C CYS A 269 14.10 -1.66 11.54
N ASP A 270 13.82 -0.51 12.15
CA ASP A 270 14.84 0.44 12.65
C ASP A 270 15.34 0.09 14.06
N GLY A 271 14.70 -0.87 14.73
CA GLY A 271 14.98 -1.26 16.11
C GLY A 271 14.41 -0.31 17.18
N ARG A 272 13.61 0.69 16.78
CA ARG A 272 13.07 1.73 17.66
C ARG A 272 11.55 1.85 17.57
N SER A 273 10.96 1.40 16.47
CA SER A 273 9.53 1.42 16.20
C SER A 273 8.98 0.01 16.03
N ALA A 274 7.77 -0.22 16.53
CA ALA A 274 7.00 -1.44 16.26
C ALA A 274 6.48 -1.46 14.82
N ARG A 275 6.31 -0.30 14.20
CA ARG A 275 5.84 -0.16 12.82
C ARG A 275 7.00 -0.35 11.85
N CYS A 276 6.75 -1.07 10.75
CA CYS A 276 7.68 -1.10 9.63
C CYS A 276 7.82 0.33 9.06
N PRO A 277 9.01 0.75 8.60
CA PRO A 277 9.17 2.03 7.92
C PRO A 277 8.21 2.18 6.73
N PRO A 278 7.94 3.43 6.29
CA PRO A 278 7.15 3.67 5.10
C PRO A 278 7.67 2.88 3.89
N ASP A 279 6.73 2.36 3.10
CA ASP A 279 7.01 1.61 1.88
C ASP A 279 7.70 2.49 0.85
N THR A 280 8.86 2.02 0.41
CA THR A 280 9.65 2.67 -0.63
C THR A 280 9.85 1.71 -1.79
N PHE A 281 9.85 2.25 -2.98
CA PHE A 281 9.94 1.46 -4.21
C PHE A 281 11.13 1.93 -5.03
N LEU A 282 11.47 1.16 -6.05
CA LEU A 282 12.61 1.46 -6.92
C LEU A 282 12.42 2.80 -7.61
N GLN A 283 13.51 3.55 -7.68
CA GLN A 283 13.55 4.81 -8.41
C GLN A 283 13.06 4.62 -9.86
N ASP A 284 12.37 5.64 -10.36
CA ASP A 284 11.83 5.61 -11.71
C ASP A 284 12.93 5.41 -12.76
N GLY A 285 12.57 4.74 -13.87
CA GLY A 285 13.46 4.49 -15.00
C GLY A 285 14.21 3.16 -14.97
N GLN A 286 14.22 2.45 -13.84
CA GLN A 286 14.82 1.10 -13.76
C GLN A 286 14.12 0.13 -14.73
N PRO A 287 14.86 -0.69 -15.49
CA PRO A 287 14.26 -1.62 -16.43
C PRO A 287 13.50 -2.71 -15.68
N CYS A 288 12.33 -3.09 -16.18
CA CYS A 288 11.52 -4.18 -15.65
C CYS A 288 10.82 -4.92 -16.80
N SER A 289 10.16 -6.06 -16.51
CA SER A 289 9.55 -6.94 -17.52
C SER A 289 10.56 -7.34 -18.60
N SER A 290 11.73 -7.81 -18.16
CA SER A 290 12.86 -8.18 -19.05
C SER A 290 13.28 -7.03 -19.99
N GLY A 291 13.20 -5.78 -19.52
CA GLY A 291 13.59 -4.58 -20.27
C GLY A 291 12.51 -4.04 -21.23
N ARG A 292 11.30 -4.62 -21.22
CA ARG A 292 10.17 -4.15 -22.06
C ARG A 292 9.37 -3.02 -21.42
N ALA A 293 9.60 -2.71 -20.16
CA ALA A 293 9.01 -1.59 -19.44
C ALA A 293 10.04 -0.97 -18.50
N ARG A 294 9.69 0.16 -17.90
CA ARG A 294 10.48 0.77 -16.84
C ARG A 294 9.62 1.02 -15.62
N CYS A 295 10.22 0.90 -14.45
CA CYS A 295 9.59 1.27 -13.19
C CYS A 295 9.18 2.74 -13.24
N ALA A 296 7.94 3.01 -12.88
CA ALA A 296 7.44 4.36 -12.70
C ALA A 296 6.42 4.35 -11.55
N ALA A 297 6.63 5.20 -10.55
CA ALA A 297 5.81 5.26 -9.34
C ALA A 297 5.58 3.87 -8.70
N GLY A 298 6.63 3.04 -8.66
CA GLY A 298 6.63 1.71 -8.03
C GLY A 298 5.97 0.60 -8.85
N ALA A 299 5.39 0.92 -10.01
CA ALA A 299 4.74 -0.05 -10.87
C ALA A 299 5.62 -0.44 -12.07
N CYS A 300 5.62 -1.74 -12.40
CA CYS A 300 6.08 -2.22 -13.69
C CYS A 300 4.88 -2.41 -14.62
N ALA A 301 4.55 -1.38 -15.40
CA ALA A 301 3.36 -1.41 -16.25
C ALA A 301 3.70 -1.73 -17.72
N SER A 302 3.12 -2.80 -18.25
CA SER A 302 3.07 -3.08 -19.68
C SER A 302 1.66 -2.83 -20.24
N LEU A 303 1.54 -2.62 -21.56
CA LEU A 303 0.23 -2.50 -22.21
C LEU A 303 -0.61 -3.77 -22.01
N GLU A 304 0.01 -4.94 -22.16
CA GLU A 304 -0.64 -6.24 -21.94
C GLU A 304 -1.13 -6.40 -20.51
N GLY A 305 -0.29 -6.12 -19.51
CA GLY A 305 -0.67 -6.23 -18.09
C GLY A 305 -1.83 -5.31 -17.73
N GLN A 306 -1.85 -4.08 -18.27
CA GLN A 306 -2.97 -3.16 -18.09
C GLN A 306 -4.26 -3.67 -18.77
N CYS A 307 -4.16 -4.25 -19.97
CA CYS A 307 -5.32 -4.84 -20.65
C CYS A 307 -5.87 -6.05 -19.91
N GLN A 308 -5.01 -6.89 -19.34
CA GLN A 308 -5.43 -8.04 -18.54
C GLN A 308 -6.10 -7.63 -17.23
N GLN A 309 -5.66 -6.54 -16.60
CA GLN A 309 -6.34 -5.98 -15.42
C GLN A 309 -7.72 -5.42 -15.78
N LEU A 310 -7.85 -4.80 -16.96
CA LEU A 310 -9.08 -4.14 -17.36
C LEU A 310 -10.14 -5.10 -17.89
N LEU A 311 -9.75 -6.04 -18.76
CA LEU A 311 -10.66 -6.94 -19.46
C LEU A 311 -10.56 -8.40 -18.98
N GLY A 312 -9.66 -8.71 -18.04
CA GLY A 312 -9.40 -10.06 -17.55
C GLY A 312 -8.30 -10.80 -18.33
N ALA A 313 -7.96 -11.99 -17.86
CA ALA A 313 -6.92 -12.82 -18.46
C ALA A 313 -7.16 -13.10 -19.96
N GLY A 314 -6.09 -13.11 -20.76
CA GLY A 314 -6.13 -13.31 -22.20
C GLY A 314 -6.48 -12.06 -23.03
N ALA A 315 -6.71 -10.92 -22.38
CA ALA A 315 -6.77 -9.63 -23.07
C ALA A 315 -5.37 -9.11 -23.36
N GLY A 316 -5.22 -8.45 -24.52
CA GLY A 316 -3.97 -7.82 -24.93
C GLY A 316 -4.22 -6.46 -25.59
N PRO A 317 -3.16 -5.70 -25.87
CA PRO A 317 -3.30 -4.44 -26.59
C PRO A 317 -3.74 -4.69 -28.04
N VAL A 318 -4.45 -3.72 -28.61
CA VAL A 318 -4.66 -3.67 -30.07
C VAL A 318 -3.34 -3.35 -30.80
N SER A 319 -3.32 -3.48 -32.12
CA SER A 319 -2.15 -3.07 -32.92
C SER A 319 -1.83 -1.59 -32.73
N SER A 320 -0.55 -1.20 -32.87
CA SER A 320 -0.12 0.20 -32.80
C SER A 320 -0.86 1.10 -33.80
N SER A 321 -1.15 0.59 -35.00
CA SER A 321 -1.96 1.28 -36.01
C SER A 321 -3.40 1.52 -35.54
N CYS A 322 -4.01 0.54 -34.89
CA CYS A 322 -5.36 0.67 -34.37
C CYS A 322 -5.40 1.64 -33.18
N MET A 323 -4.42 1.54 -32.28
CA MET A 323 -4.26 2.47 -31.18
C MET A 323 -4.10 3.92 -31.68
N ALA A 324 -3.27 4.13 -32.70
CA ALA A 324 -3.10 5.43 -33.35
C ALA A 324 -4.40 5.98 -33.95
N ALA A 325 -5.16 5.14 -34.65
CA ALA A 325 -6.43 5.53 -35.27
C ALA A 325 -7.52 5.87 -34.25
N LEU A 326 -7.58 5.16 -33.12
CA LEU A 326 -8.56 5.42 -32.08
C LEU A 326 -8.19 6.66 -31.26
N ASN A 327 -6.93 6.78 -30.86
CA ASN A 327 -6.50 7.85 -29.96
C ASN A 327 -6.31 9.21 -30.66
N SER A 328 -6.23 9.24 -31.99
CA SER A 328 -6.25 10.48 -32.77
C SER A 328 -7.63 11.13 -32.88
N ARG A 329 -8.70 10.44 -32.44
CA ARG A 329 -10.07 10.98 -32.48
C ARG A 329 -10.27 12.17 -31.55
N GLY A 330 -9.65 12.13 -30.37
CA GLY A 330 -9.87 13.16 -29.34
C GLY A 330 -11.30 13.14 -28.82
N ASP A 331 -11.83 11.96 -28.56
CA ASP A 331 -13.17 11.73 -27.99
C ASP A 331 -13.10 10.76 -26.80
N GLU A 332 -14.25 10.44 -26.21
CA GLU A 332 -14.36 9.50 -25.08
C GLU A 332 -13.81 8.09 -25.37
N ARG A 333 -13.69 7.71 -26.65
CA ARG A 333 -13.22 6.38 -27.08
C ARG A 333 -11.72 6.37 -27.35
N GLY A 334 -11.09 7.52 -27.56
CA GLY A 334 -9.64 7.63 -27.70
C GLY A 334 -9.13 9.06 -27.67
N HIS A 335 -8.21 9.33 -26.74
CA HIS A 335 -7.68 10.66 -26.46
C HIS A 335 -6.34 10.59 -25.69
N CYS A 336 -5.65 11.72 -25.62
CA CYS A 336 -4.45 11.96 -24.81
C CYS A 336 -4.77 12.94 -23.68
N GLY A 337 -5.71 12.54 -22.83
CA GLY A 337 -6.18 13.37 -21.72
C GLY A 337 -7.37 14.27 -22.04
N GLN A 338 -7.74 15.08 -21.07
CA GLN A 338 -8.92 15.94 -21.10
C GLN A 338 -8.54 17.32 -20.55
N LEU A 339 -8.99 18.38 -21.22
CA LEU A 339 -8.78 19.76 -20.80
C LEU A 339 -9.71 20.15 -19.64
N PRO A 340 -9.43 21.25 -18.91
CA PRO A 340 -10.27 21.68 -17.78
C PRO A 340 -11.75 21.90 -18.13
N ASN A 341 -12.04 22.32 -19.36
CA ASN A 341 -13.41 22.50 -19.89
C ASN A 341 -14.15 21.17 -20.17
N GLY A 342 -13.47 20.01 -20.06
CA GLY A 342 -14.04 18.69 -20.33
C GLY A 342 -13.88 18.19 -21.76
N SER A 343 -13.30 18.98 -22.68
CA SER A 343 -13.01 18.48 -24.02
C SER A 343 -11.81 17.53 -24.02
N TYR A 344 -11.90 16.45 -24.79
CA TYR A 344 -10.82 15.49 -24.96
C TYR A 344 -9.74 16.01 -25.93
N VAL A 345 -8.49 15.65 -25.67
CA VAL A 345 -7.34 16.04 -26.50
C VAL A 345 -7.05 14.91 -27.48
N ALA A 346 -7.05 15.18 -28.78
CA ALA A 346 -6.60 14.22 -29.78
C ALA A 346 -5.08 13.96 -29.63
N CYS A 347 -4.68 12.69 -29.71
CA CYS A 347 -3.26 12.35 -29.63
C CYS A 347 -2.52 12.73 -30.92
N ALA A 348 -1.30 13.26 -30.75
CA ALA A 348 -0.34 13.30 -31.85
C ALA A 348 0.07 11.88 -32.26
N GLN A 349 0.48 11.70 -33.52
CA GLN A 349 0.79 10.37 -34.07
C GLN A 349 1.83 9.60 -33.24
N GLY A 350 2.87 10.28 -32.76
CA GLY A 350 3.92 9.69 -31.91
C GLY A 350 3.48 9.42 -30.46
N ASP A 351 2.44 10.11 -29.98
CA ASP A 351 1.97 10.04 -28.59
C ASP A 351 0.79 9.08 -28.42
N ALA A 352 0.22 8.57 -29.51
CA ALA A 352 -0.99 7.75 -29.47
C ALA A 352 -0.84 6.47 -28.64
N GLY A 353 0.38 5.91 -28.53
CA GLY A 353 0.67 4.78 -27.63
C GLY A 353 0.61 5.10 -26.14
N CYS A 354 0.51 6.39 -25.77
CA CYS A 354 0.45 6.89 -24.40
C CYS A 354 -0.88 7.57 -24.06
N GLY A 355 -1.86 7.49 -24.97
CA GLY A 355 -3.21 7.97 -24.76
C GLY A 355 -4.07 6.99 -23.95
N ARG A 356 -5.37 6.98 -24.24
CA ARG A 356 -6.31 6.00 -23.68
C ARG A 356 -5.87 4.58 -24.06
N LEU A 357 -5.90 3.69 -23.09
CA LEU A 357 -5.56 2.27 -23.27
C LEU A 357 -6.60 1.59 -24.18
N GLN A 358 -6.13 0.93 -25.24
CA GLN A 358 -6.95 0.20 -26.21
C GLN A 358 -6.61 -1.29 -26.17
N CYS A 359 -7.59 -2.09 -25.78
CA CYS A 359 -7.47 -3.51 -25.48
C CYS A 359 -8.47 -4.32 -26.29
N GLN A 360 -8.10 -5.56 -26.58
CA GLN A 360 -8.95 -6.56 -27.22
C GLN A 360 -8.83 -7.89 -26.50
N ARG A 361 -9.91 -8.67 -26.49
CA ARG A 361 -9.88 -10.10 -26.14
C ARG A 361 -9.61 -10.90 -27.41
N SER A 362 -8.87 -11.99 -27.30
CA SER A 362 -8.51 -12.85 -28.43
C SER A 362 -9.68 -13.69 -29.00
N ASP A 363 -10.94 -13.32 -28.72
CA ASP A 363 -12.10 -14.11 -29.17
C ASP A 363 -12.31 -14.02 -30.69
N SER A 364 -12.40 -15.21 -31.26
CA SER A 364 -12.43 -15.66 -32.65
C SER A 364 -13.54 -15.09 -33.56
N ASP A 365 -14.34 -14.13 -33.09
CA ASP A 365 -15.57 -13.66 -33.78
C ASP A 365 -15.41 -12.31 -34.49
N ARG A 366 -14.18 -11.79 -34.63
CA ARG A 366 -13.95 -10.50 -35.29
C ARG A 366 -13.45 -10.67 -36.72
N ALA A 367 -14.18 -10.05 -37.65
CA ALA A 367 -13.75 -9.91 -39.04
C ALA A 367 -12.34 -9.28 -39.11
N PRO A 368 -11.40 -9.89 -39.86
CA PRO A 368 -10.08 -9.34 -40.09
C PRO A 368 -10.17 -7.89 -40.58
N GLY A 369 -9.49 -6.96 -39.89
CA GLY A 369 -9.41 -5.54 -40.28
C GLY A 369 -10.28 -4.56 -39.47
N THR A 370 -11.13 -5.02 -38.56
CA THR A 370 -11.93 -4.11 -37.72
C THR A 370 -11.14 -3.60 -36.51
N CYS A 371 -10.77 -2.31 -36.51
CA CYS A 371 -10.11 -1.65 -35.37
C CYS A 371 -11.13 -1.28 -34.27
N LEU A 372 -11.39 -2.21 -33.37
CA LEU A 372 -12.21 -2.01 -32.17
C LEU A 372 -11.34 -2.12 -30.92
N GLY A 373 -11.19 -1.01 -30.21
CA GLY A 373 -10.41 -0.93 -28.97
C GLY A 373 -11.19 -1.30 -27.72
N THR A 374 -10.75 -0.76 -26.58
CA THR A 374 -11.34 -1.04 -25.29
C THR A 374 -12.80 -0.58 -25.27
N PRO A 375 -13.76 -1.47 -24.98
CA PRO A 375 -15.16 -1.08 -24.89
C PRO A 375 -15.34 -0.01 -23.80
N VAL A 376 -16.26 0.91 -24.03
CA VAL A 376 -16.80 1.80 -22.99
C VAL A 376 -18.18 1.21 -22.66
N PRO A 377 -18.26 0.22 -21.76
CA PRO A 377 -19.52 -0.42 -21.46
C PRO A 377 -20.49 0.61 -20.88
N ALA A 378 -21.68 0.69 -21.50
CA ALA A 378 -22.77 1.54 -21.02
C ALA A 378 -23.47 0.82 -19.86
N GLY A 379 -23.77 1.54 -18.77
CA GLY A 379 -24.42 0.94 -17.60
C GLY A 379 -23.49 0.20 -16.64
N ASP A 380 -22.21 0.03 -16.97
CA ASP A 380 -21.21 -0.54 -16.07
C ASP A 380 -20.74 0.52 -15.08
N ASP A 381 -20.42 0.15 -13.84
CA ASP A 381 -19.98 1.08 -12.80
C ASP A 381 -18.46 1.32 -12.81
N VAL A 382 -17.77 0.78 -13.81
CA VAL A 382 -16.35 1.03 -14.09
C VAL A 382 -16.19 1.95 -15.29
N SER A 383 -15.56 3.11 -15.08
CA SER A 383 -15.22 4.01 -16.18
C SER A 383 -13.90 3.61 -16.86
N THR A 384 -14.00 2.90 -17.99
CA THR A 384 -12.84 2.62 -18.86
C THR A 384 -12.39 3.85 -19.68
N ALA A 385 -13.16 4.95 -19.68
CA ALA A 385 -12.76 6.22 -20.31
C ALA A 385 -11.55 6.83 -19.59
N THR A 386 -11.41 6.59 -18.29
CA THR A 386 -10.27 7.06 -17.48
C THR A 386 -9.04 6.15 -17.55
N ALA A 387 -9.15 4.99 -18.23
CA ALA A 387 -8.07 4.02 -18.34
C ALA A 387 -7.00 4.48 -19.34
N MET A 388 -6.12 5.38 -18.87
CA MET A 388 -4.94 5.83 -19.62
C MET A 388 -3.79 4.85 -19.46
N VAL A 389 -2.95 4.76 -20.50
CA VAL A 389 -1.66 4.05 -20.42
C VAL A 389 -0.83 4.66 -19.29
N LEU A 390 -0.41 3.79 -18.37
CA LEU A 390 0.38 4.19 -17.20
C LEU A 390 1.76 4.75 -17.57
N PRO A 391 2.30 5.67 -16.74
CA PRO A 391 3.68 6.11 -16.87
C PRO A 391 4.68 4.94 -16.84
N GLY A 392 5.81 5.07 -17.51
CA GLY A 392 6.86 4.03 -17.58
C GLY A 392 6.59 2.88 -18.55
N THR A 393 5.36 2.76 -19.07
CA THR A 393 5.04 1.79 -20.13
C THR A 393 5.78 2.15 -21.43
N ALA A 394 6.38 1.15 -22.06
CA ALA A 394 7.07 1.36 -23.33
C ALA A 394 6.10 1.72 -24.46
N CYS A 395 6.43 2.77 -25.20
CA CYS A 395 5.69 3.23 -26.38
C CYS A 395 6.50 3.13 -27.67
N GLY A 396 7.77 2.76 -27.57
CA GLY A 396 8.68 2.54 -28.68
C GLY A 396 10.08 2.15 -28.19
N PRO A 397 11.02 1.86 -29.10
CA PRO A 397 12.40 1.53 -28.74
C PRO A 397 13.04 2.67 -27.94
N GLY A 398 13.46 2.40 -26.70
CA GLY A 398 14.06 3.40 -25.82
C GLY A 398 13.11 4.50 -25.31
N LYS A 399 11.80 4.39 -25.56
CA LYS A 399 10.80 5.40 -25.22
C LYS A 399 9.72 4.88 -24.29
N VAL A 400 9.25 5.74 -23.40
CA VAL A 400 8.22 5.43 -22.40
C VAL A 400 7.16 6.52 -22.34
N CYS A 401 5.98 6.14 -21.86
CA CYS A 401 4.90 7.07 -21.62
C CYS A 401 5.17 7.89 -20.37
N LEU A 402 5.13 9.22 -20.51
CA LEU A 402 5.20 10.18 -19.42
C LEU A 402 4.27 11.34 -19.73
N GLN A 403 3.40 11.67 -18.78
CA GLN A 403 2.42 12.75 -18.94
C GLN A 403 1.62 12.62 -20.26
N GLN A 404 1.22 11.40 -20.60
CA GLN A 404 0.44 11.07 -21.80
C GLN A 404 1.17 11.34 -23.13
N ARG A 405 2.51 11.44 -23.10
CA ARG A 405 3.37 11.60 -24.27
C ARG A 405 4.43 10.51 -24.34
N CYS A 406 4.84 10.13 -25.55
CA CYS A 406 5.89 9.14 -25.77
C CYS A 406 7.25 9.83 -25.82
N GLN A 407 7.98 9.77 -24.70
CA GLN A 407 9.22 10.49 -24.49
C GLN A 407 10.39 9.52 -24.35
N ASP A 408 11.62 10.01 -24.54
CA ASP A 408 12.81 9.18 -24.34
C ASP A 408 12.91 8.73 -22.87
N ALA A 409 13.29 7.48 -22.65
CA ALA A 409 13.34 6.89 -21.32
C ALA A 409 14.33 7.57 -20.37
N THR A 410 15.29 8.32 -20.91
CA THR A 410 16.21 9.16 -20.13
C THR A 410 15.49 10.25 -19.34
N ALA A 411 14.26 10.61 -19.71
CA ALA A 411 13.44 11.56 -18.96
C ALA A 411 13.01 11.04 -17.58
N LEU A 412 13.07 9.72 -17.35
CA LEU A 412 12.87 9.13 -16.01
C LEU A 412 14.17 9.01 -15.21
N ASP A 413 15.32 9.09 -15.89
CA ASP A 413 16.60 8.81 -15.25
C ASP A 413 16.98 9.95 -14.31
N THR A 414 17.08 9.62 -13.03
CA THR A 414 17.51 10.53 -11.98
C THR A 414 18.85 10.02 -11.45
N GLU A 415 19.89 10.16 -12.28
CA GLU A 415 21.29 9.75 -12.01
C GLU A 415 21.86 10.29 -10.68
N GLN A 416 21.23 11.31 -10.10
CA GLN A 416 21.71 11.99 -8.90
C GLN A 416 21.89 11.08 -7.67
N CYS A 417 21.19 9.95 -7.59
CA CYS A 417 21.31 9.05 -6.44
C CYS A 417 22.49 8.06 -6.56
N ARG A 418 22.70 7.47 -7.75
CA ARG A 418 23.70 6.40 -7.96
C ARG A 418 25.13 6.82 -7.62
N ASN A 419 25.44 8.11 -7.77
CA ASN A 419 26.77 8.65 -7.48
C ASN A 419 27.00 8.97 -5.99
N LYS A 420 26.00 8.77 -5.12
CA LYS A 420 26.02 9.20 -3.71
C LYS A 420 25.98 8.06 -2.69
N CYS A 421 26.04 6.78 -3.11
CA CYS A 421 26.01 5.65 -2.17
C CYS A 421 27.39 5.20 -1.69
N ASN A 422 28.44 5.99 -1.94
CA ASN A 422 29.78 5.86 -1.35
C ASN A 422 30.40 4.45 -1.44
N GLY A 423 30.07 3.68 -2.49
CA GLY A 423 30.59 2.32 -2.67
C GLY A 423 29.96 1.24 -1.76
N HIS A 424 28.98 1.60 -0.93
CA HIS A 424 28.26 0.70 -0.01
C HIS A 424 26.77 0.54 -0.37
N GLY A 425 26.37 0.94 -1.57
CA GLY A 425 25.04 0.67 -2.12
C GLY A 425 24.98 -0.71 -2.75
N VAL A 426 23.91 -1.46 -2.50
CA VAL A 426 23.70 -2.77 -3.15
C VAL A 426 23.55 -2.60 -4.65
N SER A 427 23.99 -3.60 -5.41
CA SER A 427 23.80 -3.63 -6.85
C SER A 427 22.53 -4.40 -7.24
N TRP A 428 22.03 -4.17 -8.46
CA TRP A 428 20.85 -4.88 -8.97
C TRP A 428 21.01 -6.41 -8.99
N ALA A 429 22.22 -6.93 -9.24
CA ALA A 429 22.49 -8.37 -9.22
C ALA A 429 22.34 -8.99 -7.82
N ASP A 430 22.60 -8.21 -6.75
CA ASP A 430 22.45 -8.67 -5.37
C ASP A 430 20.97 -8.72 -4.95
N VAL A 431 20.12 -7.89 -5.58
CA VAL A 431 18.66 -7.88 -5.35
C VAL A 431 17.99 -9.09 -6.01
N GLU A 432 18.38 -9.46 -7.23
CA GLU A 432 17.90 -10.67 -7.92
C GLU A 432 18.47 -11.97 -7.28
N GLY A 433 19.64 -11.88 -6.64
CA GLY A 433 20.41 -13.00 -6.07
C GLY A 433 19.89 -13.61 -4.75
N MET A 434 18.80 -13.12 -4.16
CA MET A 434 18.19 -13.78 -3.00
C MET A 434 17.53 -15.14 -3.34
N GLY A 435 17.50 -15.53 -4.62
CA GLY A 435 17.35 -16.91 -5.09
C GLY A 435 18.72 -17.55 -5.34
N GLY A 436 19.30 -18.15 -4.30
CA GLY A 436 20.71 -18.59 -4.23
C GLY A 436 21.30 -19.20 -5.51
N ARG A 437 22.23 -18.47 -6.12
CA ARG A 437 23.34 -18.99 -6.93
C ARG A 437 24.51 -18.01 -6.88
N GLU A 438 25.60 -18.46 -6.30
CA GLU A 438 26.85 -17.73 -6.15
C GLU A 438 27.59 -17.73 -7.51
N LEU A 439 27.82 -16.54 -8.08
CA LEU A 439 28.67 -16.35 -9.25
C LEU A 439 29.92 -15.58 -8.82
N ALA A 440 31.08 -16.17 -9.10
CA ALA A 440 32.40 -15.64 -8.76
C ALA A 440 32.77 -14.37 -9.55
N PRO A 441 33.66 -13.51 -9.03
CA PRO A 441 33.93 -12.19 -9.60
C PRO A 441 35.12 -12.22 -10.55
N SER A 442 34.97 -11.64 -11.74
CA SER A 442 36.03 -10.88 -12.43
C SER A 442 35.46 -10.21 -13.68
N CYS A 443 35.63 -8.88 -13.74
CA CYS A 443 35.33 -8.03 -14.89
C CYS A 443 33.85 -7.86 -15.24
N VAL A 444 33.03 -7.46 -14.26
CA VAL A 444 31.77 -6.77 -14.53
C VAL A 444 31.99 -5.30 -14.14
N PRO A 445 31.70 -4.30 -14.99
CA PRO A 445 31.70 -2.91 -14.56
C PRO A 445 30.80 -2.76 -13.31
N PRO A 446 31.09 -1.85 -12.36
CA PRO A 446 30.28 -1.70 -11.17
C PRO A 446 28.81 -1.52 -11.57
N LEU A 447 28.00 -2.50 -11.21
CA LEU A 447 26.57 -2.49 -11.52
C LEU A 447 25.93 -1.27 -10.87
N PRO A 448 24.92 -0.66 -11.51
CA PRO A 448 24.27 0.53 -10.97
C PRO A 448 23.69 0.23 -9.58
N GLN A 449 24.02 1.08 -8.61
CA GLN A 449 23.53 0.97 -7.25
C GLN A 449 22.04 1.26 -7.18
N VAL A 450 21.35 0.55 -6.28
CA VAL A 450 19.90 0.61 -6.15
C VAL A 450 19.49 1.80 -5.30
N CYS A 451 18.55 2.59 -5.83
CA CYS A 451 17.99 3.76 -5.17
C CYS A 451 16.48 3.64 -5.08
N ASN A 452 15.92 4.20 -4.01
CA ASN A 452 14.49 4.29 -3.84
C ASN A 452 13.90 5.59 -4.41
N ASN A 453 12.58 5.70 -4.40
CA ASN A 453 11.81 6.85 -4.87
C ASN A 453 12.06 8.17 -4.10
N LEU A 454 12.72 8.11 -2.93
CA LEU A 454 13.16 9.29 -2.18
C LEU A 454 14.58 9.74 -2.56
N GLY A 455 15.24 9.03 -3.49
CA GLY A 455 16.64 9.26 -3.84
C GLY A 455 17.62 8.79 -2.77
N HIS A 456 17.19 7.89 -1.88
CA HIS A 456 18.07 7.25 -0.91
C HIS A 456 18.64 5.96 -1.48
N CYS A 457 19.90 5.70 -1.18
CA CYS A 457 20.58 4.47 -1.54
C CYS A 457 20.09 3.30 -0.68
N HIS A 458 19.90 2.14 -1.32
CA HIS A 458 19.74 0.89 -0.59
C HIS A 458 21.14 0.35 -0.23
N CYS A 459 21.45 0.29 1.06
CA CYS A 459 22.80 0.04 1.53
C CYS A 459 23.05 -1.44 1.85
N GLU A 460 24.30 -1.85 1.70
CA GLU A 460 24.77 -3.16 2.18
C GLU A 460 24.58 -3.31 3.70
N ARG A 461 24.54 -4.56 4.17
CA ARG A 461 24.38 -4.86 5.59
C ARG A 461 25.46 -4.14 6.42
N GLY A 462 25.02 -3.41 7.44
CA GLY A 462 25.90 -2.65 8.33
C GLY A 462 26.06 -1.18 7.94
N TRP A 463 25.42 -0.71 6.87
CA TRP A 463 25.36 0.69 6.46
C TRP A 463 23.93 1.21 6.44
N ALA A 464 23.74 2.52 6.65
CA ALA A 464 22.44 3.17 6.69
C ALA A 464 22.24 4.19 5.55
N PRO A 465 21.02 4.31 5.01
CA PRO A 465 20.64 5.39 4.09
C PRO A 465 20.76 6.76 4.79
N PRO A 466 20.84 7.88 4.03
CA PRO A 466 20.54 8.02 2.60
C PRO A 466 21.72 7.77 1.66
N SER A 467 22.95 7.87 2.13
CA SER A 467 24.18 7.85 1.31
C SER A 467 25.11 6.66 1.60
N CYS A 468 24.70 5.74 2.47
CA CYS A 468 25.52 4.59 2.90
C CYS A 468 26.87 5.01 3.50
N THR A 469 26.91 6.15 4.21
CA THR A 469 28.13 6.67 4.88
C THR A 469 28.15 6.41 6.38
N SER A 470 26.99 6.15 6.98
CA SER A 470 26.86 5.87 8.40
C SER A 470 26.64 4.37 8.62
N PRO A 471 27.19 3.79 9.68
CA PRO A 471 26.88 2.42 10.05
C PRO A 471 25.38 2.26 10.37
N GLY A 472 24.77 1.18 9.87
CA GLY A 472 23.37 0.85 10.03
C GLY A 472 23.14 -0.09 11.20
N GLY A 473 22.23 0.31 12.10
CA GLY A 473 21.86 -0.47 13.29
C GLY A 473 22.83 -0.27 14.46
N SER A 474 22.27 -0.19 15.66
CA SER A 474 22.93 0.18 16.92
C SER A 474 24.07 -0.76 17.31
N ALA A 475 25.29 -0.43 16.91
CA ALA A 475 26.42 -0.69 17.77
C ALA A 475 26.21 0.19 19.02
N LEU A 476 25.75 -0.39 20.12
CA LEU A 476 26.11 0.16 21.43
C LEU A 476 27.62 0.35 21.35
N PRO A 477 28.16 1.57 21.52
CA PRO A 477 29.60 1.74 21.49
C PRO A 477 30.11 0.87 22.63
N ALA A 478 30.95 -0.12 22.32
CA ALA A 478 31.59 -0.98 23.32
C ALA A 478 32.24 -0.16 24.46
N GLY A 479 32.51 1.13 24.21
CA GLY A 479 32.93 2.13 25.20
C GLY A 479 31.98 2.36 26.38
N LEU A 480 30.64 2.24 26.23
CA LEU A 480 29.70 2.37 27.36
C LEU A 480 29.76 1.15 28.29
N LEU A 481 29.93 -0.06 27.74
CA LEU A 481 30.12 -1.30 28.49
C LEU A 481 31.48 -1.31 29.19
N LEU A 482 32.55 -0.92 28.48
CA LEU A 482 33.88 -0.77 29.07
C LEU A 482 33.92 0.32 30.15
N GLY A 483 33.23 1.44 29.93
CA GLY A 483 33.10 2.52 30.90
C GLY A 483 32.36 2.11 32.16
N ALA A 484 31.25 1.37 32.04
CA ALA A 484 30.49 0.85 33.17
C ALA A 484 31.27 -0.21 33.96
N LEU A 485 32.01 -1.08 33.28
CA LEU A 485 32.87 -2.09 33.92
C LEU A 485 34.04 -1.44 34.69
N LEU A 486 34.65 -0.39 34.14
CA LEU A 486 35.69 0.39 34.83
C LEU A 486 35.15 1.13 36.06
N LEU A 487 33.95 1.72 35.96
CA LEU A 487 33.29 2.40 37.07
C LEU A 487 32.94 1.43 38.21
N LEU A 488 32.45 0.22 37.87
CA LEU A 488 32.16 -0.84 38.84
C LEU A 488 33.43 -1.33 39.54
N ALA A 489 34.52 -1.53 38.79
CA ALA A 489 35.82 -1.93 39.34
C ALA A 489 36.38 -0.87 40.31
N LEU A 490 36.27 0.42 39.97
CA LEU A 490 36.67 1.54 40.83
C LEU A 490 35.85 1.61 42.12
N LEU A 491 34.53 1.45 42.03
CA LEU A 491 33.64 1.43 43.21
C LEU A 491 33.94 0.24 44.13
N LEU A 492 34.21 -0.94 43.58
CA LEU A 492 34.61 -2.12 44.36
C LEU A 492 35.96 -1.90 45.05
N ALA A 493 36.95 -1.33 44.37
CA ALA A 493 38.24 -0.98 44.97
C ALA A 493 38.09 0.04 46.12
N LEU A 494 37.28 1.09 45.92
CA LEU A 494 36.94 2.08 46.95
C LEU A 494 36.23 1.45 48.16
N CYS A 495 35.30 0.51 47.93
CA CYS A 495 34.64 -0.24 48.98
C CYS A 495 35.63 -1.13 49.75
N CYS A 496 36.53 -1.84 49.06
CA CYS A 496 37.57 -2.66 49.70
C CYS A 496 38.52 -1.81 50.56
N LEU A 497 38.95 -0.65 50.07
CA LEU A 497 39.79 0.29 50.81
C LEU A 497 39.06 0.89 52.03
N ARG A 498 37.78 1.27 51.88
CA ARG A 498 36.96 1.71 53.00
C ARG A 498 36.77 0.61 54.04
N ARG A 499 36.54 -0.64 53.62
CA ARG A 499 36.36 -1.79 54.52
C ARG A 499 37.65 -2.12 55.28
N ALA A 500 38.81 -2.08 54.62
CA ALA A 500 40.11 -2.23 55.26
C ALA A 500 40.42 -1.08 56.24
N GLY A 501 40.08 0.16 55.87
CA GLY A 501 40.19 1.33 56.75
C GLY A 501 39.24 1.26 57.96
N LEU A 502 38.01 0.79 57.77
CA LEU A 502 37.03 0.58 58.84
C LEU A 502 37.50 -0.54 59.78
N HIS A 503 38.01 -1.63 59.25
CA HIS A 503 38.59 -2.73 60.03
C HIS A 503 39.78 -2.25 60.89
N LYS A 504 40.65 -1.42 60.31
CA LYS A 504 41.79 -0.83 61.03
C LYS A 504 41.35 0.15 62.13
N ARG A 505 40.29 0.94 61.90
CA ARG A 505 39.71 1.84 62.91
C ARG A 505 38.92 1.09 63.99
N LEU A 506 38.25 -0.01 63.64
CA LEU A 506 37.51 -0.85 64.58
C LEU A 506 38.45 -1.64 65.52
N CYS A 507 39.58 -2.19 65.04
CA CYS A 507 40.60 -2.76 65.95
C CYS A 507 41.26 -1.66 66.84
N GLN A 508 41.16 -0.36 66.51
CA GLN A 508 41.70 0.72 67.36
C GLN A 508 40.72 1.23 68.43
N LEU A 509 39.41 1.05 68.26
CA LEU A 509 38.37 1.63 69.14
C LEU A 509 37.65 0.62 70.06
N GLY A 510 37.87 -0.69 69.90
CA GLY A 510 37.21 -1.72 70.71
C GLY A 510 38.18 -2.60 71.48
N LYS A 511 38.20 -2.46 72.81
CA LYS A 511 38.67 -3.51 73.73
C LYS A 511 37.78 -4.75 73.53
N GLY A 512 38.24 -5.74 72.78
CA GLY A 512 37.51 -6.99 72.55
C GLY A 512 38.38 -8.00 71.82
N THR A 513 38.64 -9.13 72.48
CA THR A 513 39.60 -10.18 72.12
C THR A 513 39.21 -10.92 70.82
N SER A 514 39.51 -10.36 69.65
CA SER A 514 39.66 -11.13 68.40
C SER A 514 40.37 -10.35 67.28
N CYS A 515 41.49 -9.69 67.59
CA CYS A 515 42.50 -9.38 66.56
C CYS A 515 43.69 -10.32 66.81
N GLN A 516 43.48 -11.63 66.65
CA GLN A 516 44.56 -12.62 66.63
C GLN A 516 44.37 -13.60 65.46
N TYR A 517 45.47 -13.70 64.70
CA TYR A 517 45.85 -14.68 63.68
C TYR A 517 45.51 -14.46 62.19
N ARG A 518 46.64 -14.30 61.48
CA ARG A 518 46.97 -14.59 60.07
C ARG A 518 46.55 -13.61 58.99
#